data_AF-A0A7S0SSL2-F1
#
_entry.id   AF-A0A7S0SSL2-F1
#
_cell.length_a   1.000
_cell.length_b   1.000
_cell.length_c   1.000
_cell.angle_alpha   90.00
_cell.angle_beta   90.00
_cell.angle_gamma   90.00
#
_symmetry.space_group_name_H-M   'P 1'
#
loop_
_entity.id
_entity.type
_entity.pdbx_description
1 polymer ?
#
loop_
_entity_poly.entity_id
_entity_poly.type
_entity_poly.pdbx_seq_one_letter_code
_entity_poly.pdbx_strand_id
1 'polypeptide(L)'
;VGVGPSGKKLNSSYRFRDTEEYKVELGNVIVNFARIIPDGLLVFFPSYGVMRACVETWKTHGTPTIWDRISALKHSVVEPQDKAEFSQAFEDFNAALDEPAAGR
;
A
#
# COMPACT_ATOMS: atom_id res chain seq x y z
N VAL A 1 14.08 -15.77 5.46
CA VAL A 1 13.19 -14.61 5.62
C VAL A 1 13.59 -13.59 4.58
N GLY A 2 12.65 -13.09 3.77
CA GLY A 2 12.95 -12.06 2.78
C GLY A 2 13.42 -10.75 3.42
N VAL A 3 14.13 -9.93 2.65
CA VAL A 3 14.59 -8.59 3.05
C VAL A 3 13.88 -7.53 2.22
N GLY A 4 13.63 -6.37 2.83
CA GLY A 4 13.08 -5.21 2.15
C GLY A 4 14.15 -4.36 1.46
N PRO A 5 13.75 -3.27 0.80
CA PRO A 5 14.63 -2.45 -0.03
C PRO A 5 15.82 -1.84 0.72
N SER A 6 15.75 -1.65 2.04
CA SER A 6 16.88 -1.18 2.84
C SER A 6 17.71 -2.31 3.47
N GLY A 7 17.43 -3.56 3.10
CA GLY A 7 18.12 -4.76 3.62
C GLY A 7 17.60 -5.23 4.98
N LYS A 8 16.57 -4.59 5.53
CA LYS A 8 15.93 -5.00 6.79
C LYS A 8 14.99 -6.19 6.57
N LYS A 9 14.71 -6.95 7.63
CA LYS A 9 13.92 -8.18 7.51
C LYS A 9 12.43 -7.86 7.32
N LEU A 10 11.84 -8.39 6.25
CA LEU A 10 10.39 -8.41 6.09
C LEU A 10 9.79 -9.57 6.88
N ASN A 11 9.65 -9.36 8.19
CA ASN A 11 9.09 -10.34 9.11
C ASN A 11 7.71 -9.90 9.59
N SER A 12 6.66 -10.49 9.04
CA SER A 12 5.26 -10.22 9.39
C SER A 12 4.74 -11.03 10.59
N SER A 13 5.60 -11.76 11.31
CA SER A 13 5.17 -12.48 12.51
C SER A 13 4.63 -11.51 13.56
N TYR A 14 3.78 -12.03 14.45
CA TYR A 14 3.04 -11.24 15.44
C TYR A 14 3.90 -10.22 16.20
N ARG A 15 5.13 -10.61 16.55
CA ARG A 15 6.10 -9.78 17.28
C ARG A 15 6.64 -8.59 16.47
N PHE A 16 6.76 -8.72 15.15
CA PHE A 16 7.50 -7.77 14.31
C PHE A 16 6.59 -6.94 13.40
N ARG A 17 5.38 -7.42 13.08
CA ARG A 17 4.45 -6.74 12.17
C ARG A 17 4.01 -5.35 12.61
N ASP A 18 4.11 -5.06 13.90
CA ASP A 18 3.72 -3.75 14.45
C ASP A 18 4.89 -2.76 14.56
N THR A 19 6.11 -3.24 14.29
CA THR A 19 7.30 -2.37 14.30
C THR A 19 7.26 -1.37 13.15
N GLU A 20 7.75 -0.17 13.41
CA GLU A 20 7.89 0.87 12.40
C GLU A 20 8.78 0.40 11.24
N GLU A 21 9.90 -0.28 11.55
CA GLU A 21 10.82 -0.84 10.55
C GLU A 21 10.08 -1.75 9.55
N TYR A 22 9.25 -2.67 10.05
CA TYR A 22 8.47 -3.56 9.17
C TYR A 22 7.50 -2.77 8.28
N LYS A 23 6.76 -1.82 8.85
CA LYS A 23 5.76 -1.01 8.13
C LYS A 23 6.44 -0.18 7.03
N VAL A 24 7.56 0.46 7.35
CA VAL A 24 8.35 1.26 6.39
C VAL A 24 8.91 0.40 5.26
N GLU A 25 9.49 -0.76 5.58
CA GLU A 25 10.01 -1.66 4.56
C GLU A 25 8.91 -2.18 3.64
N LEU A 26 7.77 -2.60 4.19
CA LEU A 26 6.63 -3.06 3.41
C LEU A 26 6.12 -1.96 2.47
N GLY A 27 6.03 -0.72 2.95
CA GLY A 27 5.64 0.42 2.12
C GLY A 27 6.61 0.67 0.96
N ASN A 28 7.93 0.60 1.22
CA ASN A 28 8.94 0.75 0.17
C ASN A 28 8.91 -0.40 -0.86
N VAL A 29 8.60 -1.62 -0.43
CA VAL A 29 8.33 -2.74 -1.35
C VAL A 29 7.17 -2.42 -2.28
N ILE A 30 6.06 -1.91 -1.73
CA ILE A 30 4.87 -1.56 -2.51
C ILE A 30 5.16 -0.43 -3.51
N VAL A 31 5.94 0.59 -3.13
CA VAL A 31 6.38 1.64 -4.07
C VAL A 31 7.14 1.04 -5.25
N ASN A 32 8.04 0.08 -5.01
CA ASN A 32 8.78 -0.57 -6.09
C ASN A 32 7.87 -1.40 -6.99
N PHE A 33 6.93 -2.15 -6.42
CA PHE A 33 5.96 -2.91 -7.20
C PHE A 33 5.04 -2.00 -8.02
N ALA A 34 4.56 -0.89 -7.45
CA ALA A 34 3.73 0.08 -8.15
C ALA A 34 4.39 0.68 -9.40
N ARG A 35 5.73 0.74 -9.45
CA ARG A 35 6.48 1.18 -10.63
C ARG A 35 6.43 0.17 -11.77
N ILE A 36 6.59 -1.11 -11.47
CA ILE A 36 6.81 -2.14 -12.49
C ILE A 36 5.54 -2.90 -12.89
N ILE A 37 4.56 -2.99 -11.99
CA ILE A 37 3.31 -3.70 -12.26
C ILE A 37 2.39 -2.78 -13.06
N PRO A 38 1.95 -3.17 -14.27
CA PRO A 38 0.99 -2.40 -15.05
C PRO A 38 -0.38 -2.39 -14.36
N ASP A 39 -1.27 -1.50 -14.79
CA ASP A 39 -2.68 -1.47 -14.37
C ASP A 39 -2.85 -1.35 -12.84
N GLY A 40 -3.42 -2.37 -12.18
CA GLY A 40 -3.76 -2.36 -10.76
C GLY A 40 -2.81 -3.15 -9.86
N LEU A 41 -2.80 -2.80 -8.58
CA LEU A 41 -2.15 -3.60 -7.53
C LEU A 41 -3.13 -3.81 -6.37
N LEU A 42 -3.47 -5.07 -6.09
CA LEU A 42 -4.31 -5.44 -4.95
C LEU A 42 -3.43 -5.98 -3.82
N VAL A 43 -3.47 -5.33 -2.65
CA VAL A 43 -2.63 -5.67 -1.50
C VAL A 43 -3.50 -6.17 -0.34
N PHE A 44 -3.32 -7.43 0.06
CA PHE A 44 -4.04 -8.03 1.17
C PHE A 44 -3.26 -7.94 2.49
N PHE A 45 -3.97 -7.61 3.57
CA PHE A 45 -3.43 -7.60 4.92
C PHE A 45 -4.07 -8.69 5.79
N PRO A 46 -3.38 -9.21 6.82
CA PRO A 46 -3.95 -10.20 7.74
C PRO A 46 -5.13 -9.70 8.59
N SER A 47 -5.32 -8.38 8.69
CA SER A 47 -6.49 -7.74 9.32
C SER A 47 -6.58 -6.26 8.96
N TYR A 48 -7.77 -5.67 9.09
CA TYR A 48 -7.98 -4.22 8.94
C TYR A 48 -7.11 -3.40 9.92
N GLY A 49 -6.86 -3.92 11.13
CA GLY A 49 -5.99 -3.24 12.11
C GLY A 49 -4.55 -3.11 11.60
N VAL A 50 -4.01 -4.16 10.99
CA VAL A 50 -2.65 -4.12 10.40
C VAL A 50 -2.63 -3.18 9.18
N MET A 51 -3.65 -3.25 8.33
CA MET A 51 -3.79 -2.34 7.18
C MET A 51 -3.77 -0.87 7.63
N ARG A 52 -4.63 -0.50 8.59
CA ARG A 52 -4.72 0.87 9.10
C ARG A 52 -3.38 1.36 9.67
N ALA A 53 -2.75 0.55 10.51
CA ALA A 53 -1.45 0.91 11.10
C ALA A 53 -0.36 1.12 10.04
N CYS A 54 -0.36 0.30 8.97
CA CYS A 54 0.57 0.49 7.85
C CYS A 54 0.26 1.79 7.09
N VAL A 55 -1.00 2.01 6.70
CA VAL A 55 -1.43 3.21 5.96
C VAL A 55 -1.13 4.49 6.74
N GLU A 56 -1.43 4.53 8.05
CA GLU A 56 -1.13 5.67 8.92
C GLU A 56 0.38 5.96 8.98
N THR A 57 1.21 4.92 9.08
CA THR A 57 2.68 5.06 9.02
C THR A 57 3.12 5.60 7.66
N TRP A 58 2.55 5.10 6.56
CA TRP A 58 2.95 5.51 5.22
C TRP A 58 2.58 6.96 4.90
N LYS A 59 1.47 7.45 5.46
CA LYS A 59 1.01 8.84 5.33
C LYS A 59 1.86 9.85 6.10
N THR A 60 2.72 9.40 7.01
CA THR A 60 3.49 10.28 7.90
C THR A 60 5.01 10.10 7.78
N HIS A 61 5.47 8.94 7.31
CA HIS A 61 6.89 8.62 7.23
C HIS A 61 7.53 9.08 5.92
N GLY A 62 8.54 9.95 6.02
CA GLY A 62 9.35 10.47 4.91
C GLY A 62 8.81 11.77 4.29
N THR A 63 9.56 12.36 3.36
CA THR A 63 9.15 13.56 2.60
C THR A 63 9.76 13.52 1.19
N PRO A 64 8.99 13.32 0.11
CA PRO A 64 7.55 12.99 0.11
C PRO A 64 7.29 11.69 0.87
N THR A 65 6.10 11.57 1.47
CA THR A 65 5.76 10.42 2.31
C THR A 65 5.72 9.14 1.47
N ILE A 66 5.79 7.98 2.11
CA ILE A 66 5.64 6.70 1.40
C ILE A 66 4.28 6.66 0.67
N TRP A 67 3.22 7.15 1.31
CA TRP A 67 1.89 7.22 0.71
C TRP A 67 1.84 8.12 -0.52
N ASP A 68 2.49 9.29 -0.48
CA ASP A 68 2.58 10.19 -1.64
C ASP A 68 3.29 9.51 -2.80
N ARG A 69 4.37 8.76 -2.51
CA ARG A 69 5.13 8.02 -3.52
C ARG A 69 4.31 6.89 -4.16
N ILE A 70 3.45 6.22 -3.40
CA ILE A 70 2.52 5.21 -3.93
C ILE A 70 1.46 5.91 -4.81
N SER A 71 0.86 6.98 -4.28
CA SER A 71 -0.24 7.70 -4.92
C SER A 71 0.19 8.46 -6.18
N ALA A 72 1.46 8.81 -6.31
CA ALA A 72 2.05 9.36 -7.52
C ALA A 72 2.21 8.32 -8.65
N LEU A 73 2.18 7.02 -8.33
CA LEU A 73 2.37 5.94 -9.29
C LEU A 73 1.05 5.24 -9.65
N LYS A 74 0.11 5.15 -8.71
CA LYS A 74 -1.19 4.51 -8.87
C LYS A 74 -2.24 5.22 -8.01
N HIS A 75 -3.50 5.21 -8.46
CA HIS A 75 -4.61 5.67 -7.65
C HIS A 75 -4.75 4.80 -6.40
N SER A 76 -4.59 5.39 -5.21
CA SER A 76 -4.59 4.67 -3.94
C SER A 76 -5.99 4.59 -3.35
N VAL A 77 -6.56 3.39 -3.31
CA VAL A 77 -7.83 3.09 -2.63
C VAL A 77 -7.57 2.29 -1.35
N VAL A 78 -8.22 2.66 -0.25
CA VAL A 78 -8.17 1.91 1.02
C VAL A 78 -9.54 1.29 1.28
N GLU A 79 -9.57 -0.02 1.48
CA GLU A 79 -10.82 -0.74 1.72
C GLU A 79 -11.50 -0.27 3.03
N PRO A 80 -12.75 0.23 2.96
CA PRO A 80 -13.52 0.59 4.14
C PRO A 80 -14.11 -0.66 4.81
N GLN A 81 -14.52 -0.53 6.08
CA GLN A 81 -15.18 -1.63 6.81
C GLN A 81 -16.68 -1.68 6.56
N ASP A 82 -17.27 -0.56 6.14
CA ASP A 82 -18.69 -0.48 5.84
C ASP A 82 -18.98 -1.08 4.46
N LYS A 83 -20.07 -1.87 4.38
CA LYS A 83 -20.42 -2.59 3.16
C LYS A 83 -20.88 -1.67 2.02
N ALA A 84 -21.55 -0.57 2.34
CA ALA A 84 -21.96 0.40 1.33
C ALA A 84 -20.74 1.14 0.79
N GLU A 85 -19.84 1.58 1.68
CA GLU A 85 -18.58 2.22 1.29
C GLU A 85 -17.66 1.26 0.50
N PHE A 86 -17.68 -0.04 0.81
CA PHE A 86 -16.88 -1.04 0.08
C PHE A 86 -17.28 -1.11 -1.39
N SER A 87 -18.57 -1.04 -1.69
CA SER A 87 -19.07 -1.09 -3.07
C SER A 87 -18.53 0.10 -3.86
N GLN A 88 -18.52 1.30 -3.25
CA GLN A 88 -17.94 2.49 -3.85
C GLN A 88 -16.43 2.34 -4.07
N ALA A 89 -15.68 1.89 -3.06
CA ALA A 89 -14.23 1.69 -3.18
C ALA A 89 -13.86 0.68 -4.28
N PHE A 90 -14.69 -0.35 -4.47
CA PHE A 90 -14.51 -1.33 -5.53
C PHE A 90 -14.80 -0.73 -6.92
N GLU A 91 -15.84 0.08 -7.06
CA GLU A 91 -16.14 0.81 -8.29
C GLU A 91 -15.00 1.80 -8.63
N ASP A 92 -14.54 2.57 -7.65
CA ASP A 92 -13.43 3.52 -7.81
C ASP A 92 -12.15 2.82 -8.27
N PHE A 93 -11.83 1.64 -7.69
CA PHE A 93 -10.69 0.84 -8.11
C PHE A 93 -10.79 0.40 -9.57
N ASN A 94 -11.96 -0.09 -10.01
CA ASN A 94 -12.13 -0.54 -11.39
C ASN A 94 -12.12 0.63 -12.37
N ALA A 95 -12.75 1.76 -12.04
CA ALA A 95 -12.72 2.96 -12.86
C ALA A 95 -11.28 3.44 -13.09
N ALA A 96 -10.41 3.37 -12.08
CA ALA A 96 -9.01 3.72 -12.20
C ALA A 96 -8.19 2.77 -13.10
N LEU A 97 -8.68 1.57 -13.42
CA LEU A 97 -8.07 0.66 -14.39
C LEU A 97 -8.43 1.03 -15.84
N ASP A 98 -9.62 1.58 -16.04
CA ASP A 98 -10.12 2.00 -17.36
C ASP A 98 -9.55 3.36 -17.79
N GLU A 99 -9.06 4.16 -16.83
CA GLU A 99 -8.30 5.37 -17.16
C GLU A 99 -6.99 4.98 -17.87
N PRO A 100 -6.77 5.43 -19.12
CA PRO A 100 -5.50 5.21 -19.79
C PRO A 100 -4.43 5.83 -18.91
N ALA A 101 -3.46 5.03 -18.48
CA ALA A 101 -2.33 5.51 -17.69
C ALA A 101 -1.78 6.76 -18.37
N ALA A 102 -2.11 7.94 -17.82
CA ALA A 102 -1.70 9.21 -18.38
C ALA A 102 -0.20 9.14 -18.58
N GLY A 103 0.23 9.29 -19.85
CA GLY A 103 1.51 8.83 -20.39
C GLY A 103 2.66 8.77 -19.40
N ARG A 104 3.25 7.57 -19.26
CA ARG A 104 4.63 7.41 -18.83
C ARG A 104 5.57 7.68 -20.00
#